data_AF-A0A7L4GI95-F1
#
_entry.id   AF-A0A7L4GI95-F1
#
_cell.length_a   1.000
_cell.length_b   1.000
_cell.length_c   1.000
_cell.angle_alpha   90.00
_cell.angle_beta   90.00
_cell.angle_gamma   90.00
#
_symmetry.space_group_name_H-M   'P 1'
#
loop_
_entity.id
_entity.type
_entity.pdbx_description
1 polymer ?
#
loop_
_entity_poly.entity_id
_entity_poly.type
_entity_poly.pdbx_seq_one_letter_code
_entity_poly.pdbx_strand_id
1 'polypeptide(L)'
;VLGSLEDPKWQRGHGWSPLSPSAPRCRGRSVAEALKMGTPVEPEYFEEVTLYFSDIVGFTTISAMSEPIEVVDLLNDLYTLFDAIIGAHDVYKVETIGDAYMVASGLPKRNGNRHAGEIANMSLDILSSVGTFRMRHMPEVPVRIRIGLHSGPCVAGVVGLTMPRYCLFGDTVNTASRMESTGL
;
A
#
# COMPACT_ATOMS: atom_id res chain seq x y z
N VAL A 1 10.01 -0.23 -14.46
CA VAL A 1 11.26 0.23 -13.81
C VAL A 1 10.87 1.26 -12.77
N LEU A 2 10.98 0.91 -11.49
CA LEU A 2 10.88 1.86 -10.38
C LEU A 2 11.77 3.05 -10.72
N GLY A 3 11.18 4.24 -10.87
CA GLY A 3 11.92 5.46 -11.12
C GLY A 3 12.84 5.69 -9.93
N SER A 4 14.15 5.50 -10.16
CA SER A 4 15.21 5.72 -9.19
C SER A 4 15.04 7.10 -8.53
N LEU A 5 15.11 7.12 -7.20
CA LEU A 5 15.14 8.30 -6.33
C LEU A 5 16.43 9.14 -6.48
N GLU A 6 16.92 9.31 -7.71
CA GLU A 6 18.16 10.05 -8.03
C GLU A 6 17.94 11.02 -9.19
N ASP A 7 16.81 11.75 -9.22
CA ASP A 7 16.63 12.85 -10.18
C ASP A 7 16.98 14.20 -9.52
N PRO A 8 18.13 14.84 -9.84
CA PRO A 8 18.62 16.05 -9.17
C PRO A 8 17.80 17.32 -9.45
N LYS A 9 16.69 17.20 -10.19
CA LYS A 9 15.87 18.34 -10.61
C LYS A 9 14.90 18.86 -9.54
N TRP A 10 14.68 18.13 -8.45
CA TRP A 10 13.81 18.63 -7.36
C TRP A 10 14.48 19.75 -6.55
N GLN A 11 15.82 19.80 -6.45
CA GLN A 11 16.52 20.72 -5.54
C GLN A 11 16.67 22.18 -6.01
N ARG A 12 16.12 22.59 -7.17
CA ARG A 12 16.23 23.99 -7.61
C ARG A 12 14.89 24.58 -8.04
N GLY A 13 14.36 25.43 -7.17
CA GLY A 13 13.72 26.68 -7.61
C GLY A 13 12.28 26.90 -7.16
N HIS A 14 12.16 27.81 -6.18
CA HIS A 14 11.13 28.85 -6.04
C HIS A 14 10.06 28.67 -4.95
N GLY A 15 10.30 29.38 -3.83
CA GLY A 15 9.28 30.22 -3.20
C GLY A 15 8.30 29.57 -2.23
N TRP A 16 8.77 28.96 -1.15
CA TRP A 16 7.92 28.73 0.02
C TRP A 16 7.91 29.98 0.90
N SER A 17 6.92 30.85 0.73
CA SER A 17 6.57 31.83 1.77
C SER A 17 5.74 31.13 2.85
N PRO A 18 5.96 31.40 4.15
CA PRO A 18 5.22 30.72 5.21
C PRO A 18 3.77 31.23 5.23
N LEU A 19 2.82 30.37 4.86
CA LEU A 19 1.39 30.63 5.05
C LEU A 19 1.07 30.72 6.55
N SER A 20 0.23 31.70 6.89
CA SER A 20 -0.12 32.10 8.25
C SER A 20 -0.69 30.97 9.15
N PRO A 21 -0.60 31.04 10.49
CA PRO A 21 -0.86 29.91 11.39
C PRO A 21 -2.34 29.55 11.64
N SER A 22 -3.29 29.93 10.77
CA SER A 22 -4.73 29.92 11.11
C SER A 22 -5.63 28.96 10.32
N ALA A 23 -5.08 27.97 9.62
CA ALA A 23 -5.90 26.91 9.05
C ALA A 23 -6.37 25.93 10.16
N PRO A 24 -7.67 25.60 10.26
CA PRO A 24 -8.16 24.69 11.28
C PRO A 24 -7.53 23.31 11.09
N ARG A 25 -6.74 22.88 12.09
CA ARG A 25 -6.22 21.50 12.14
C ARG A 25 -7.42 20.56 12.15
N CYS A 26 -7.59 19.79 11.09
CA CYS A 26 -8.64 18.78 11.01
C CYS A 26 -8.27 17.57 11.89
N ARG A 27 -8.37 17.75 13.22
CA ARG A 27 -7.99 16.77 14.25
C ARG A 27 -8.99 15.61 14.44
N GLY A 28 -9.85 15.34 13.45
CA GLY A 28 -10.90 14.33 13.60
C GLY A 28 -11.67 13.97 12.32
N ARG A 29 -11.16 14.33 11.14
CA ARG A 29 -11.77 13.94 9.86
C ARG A 29 -10.90 12.89 9.20
N SER A 30 -11.50 11.89 8.58
CA SER A 30 -10.76 10.93 7.77
C SER A 30 -10.10 11.65 6.59
N VAL A 31 -8.93 11.17 6.16
CA VAL A 31 -8.25 11.68 4.94
C VAL A 31 -9.22 11.68 3.76
N ALA A 32 -10.05 10.64 3.64
CA ALA A 32 -11.07 10.53 2.59
C ALA A 32 -12.12 11.67 2.63
N GLU A 33 -12.57 12.10 3.80
CA GLU A 33 -13.51 13.23 3.91
C GLU A 33 -12.85 14.56 3.57
N ALA A 34 -11.60 14.76 3.99
CA ALA A 34 -10.84 15.96 3.64
C ALA A 34 -10.63 16.05 2.12
N LEU A 35 -10.31 14.93 1.46
CA LEU A 35 -10.19 14.83 0.01
C LEU A 35 -11.52 15.13 -0.70
N LYS A 36 -12.63 14.54 -0.24
CA LYS A 36 -13.97 14.80 -0.81
C LYS A 36 -14.39 16.26 -0.74
N MET A 37 -13.94 16.98 0.31
CA MET A 37 -14.24 18.39 0.51
C MET A 37 -13.22 19.33 -0.16
N GLY A 38 -12.24 18.81 -0.92
CA GLY A 38 -11.18 19.61 -1.53
C GLY A 38 -10.31 20.34 -0.51
N THR A 39 -10.29 19.88 0.74
CA THR A 39 -9.50 20.49 1.81
C THR A 39 -8.07 19.94 1.72
N PRO A 40 -7.03 20.80 1.77
CA PRO A 40 -5.66 20.32 1.78
C PRO A 40 -5.40 19.44 3.02
N VAL A 41 -4.81 18.26 2.77
CA VAL A 41 -4.37 17.34 3.81
C VAL A 41 -2.87 17.56 4.00
N GLU A 42 -2.51 18.18 5.12
CA GLU A 42 -1.11 18.35 5.50
C GLU A 42 -0.42 17.00 5.69
N PRO A 43 0.84 16.84 5.27
CA PRO A 43 1.62 15.64 5.57
C PRO A 43 1.73 15.42 7.08
N GLU A 44 1.55 14.16 7.51
CA GLU A 44 1.66 13.76 8.91
C GLU A 44 2.80 12.74 9.09
N TYR A 45 3.59 12.93 10.14
CA TYR A 45 4.64 12.01 10.54
C TYR A 45 4.11 10.96 11.52
N PHE A 46 4.28 9.69 11.20
CA PHE A 46 3.94 8.55 12.05
C PHE A 46 5.24 7.92 12.57
N GLU A 47 5.37 7.85 13.90
CA GLU A 47 6.56 7.29 14.57
C GLU A 47 6.68 5.78 14.37
N GLU A 48 5.54 5.09 14.36
CA GLU A 48 5.49 3.65 14.23
C GLU A 48 4.27 3.23 13.41
N VAL A 49 4.54 2.56 12.29
CA VAL A 49 3.55 1.92 11.43
C VAL A 49 4.09 0.56 11.01
N THR A 50 3.22 -0.37 10.65
CA THR A 50 3.63 -1.62 9.99
C THR A 50 3.11 -1.63 8.57
N LEU A 51 4.01 -1.88 7.63
CA LEU A 51 3.71 -1.99 6.22
C LEU A 51 3.74 -3.46 5.80
N TYR A 52 2.76 -3.81 4.98
CA TYR A 52 2.62 -5.06 4.27
C TYR A 52 2.85 -4.80 2.79
N PHE A 53 3.71 -5.59 2.17
CA PHE A 53 3.87 -5.68 0.74
C PHE A 53 3.67 -7.12 0.30
N SER A 54 2.94 -7.33 -0.78
CA SER A 54 2.93 -8.63 -1.44
C SER A 54 3.01 -8.55 -2.95
N ASP A 55 3.65 -9.57 -3.51
CA ASP A 55 3.77 -9.82 -4.94
C ASP A 55 3.38 -11.26 -5.27
N ILE A 56 2.93 -11.49 -6.51
CA ILE A 56 2.58 -12.81 -7.03
C ILE A 56 3.84 -13.44 -7.63
N VAL A 57 4.27 -14.57 -7.05
CA VAL A 57 5.47 -15.26 -7.52
C VAL A 57 5.22 -15.83 -8.92
N GLY A 58 6.03 -15.40 -9.88
CA GLY A 58 5.93 -15.85 -11.27
C GLY A 58 4.82 -15.16 -12.07
N PHE A 59 4.32 -14.00 -11.63
CA PHE A 59 3.30 -13.23 -12.35
C PHE A 59 3.68 -12.95 -13.80
N THR A 60 4.94 -12.59 -14.07
CA THR A 60 5.46 -12.37 -15.44
C THR A 60 5.28 -13.60 -16.32
N THR A 61 5.47 -14.80 -15.77
CA THR A 61 5.34 -16.06 -16.50
C THR A 61 3.87 -16.41 -16.74
N ILE A 62 3.01 -16.22 -15.73
CA ILE A 62 1.57 -16.45 -15.82
C ILE A 62 0.96 -15.49 -16.86
N SER A 63 1.27 -14.20 -16.76
CA SER A 63 0.79 -13.17 -17.68
C SER A 63 1.29 -13.35 -19.12
N ALA A 64 2.49 -13.90 -19.32
CA ALA A 64 3.00 -14.22 -20.66
C ALA A 64 2.30 -15.43 -21.30
N MET A 65 1.70 -16.32 -20.51
CA MET A 65 1.00 -17.53 -20.99
C MET A 65 -0.52 -17.40 -21.01
N SER A 66 -1.07 -16.28 -20.54
CA SER A 66 -2.52 -16.05 -20.41
C SER A 66 -2.96 -14.91 -21.32
N GLU A 67 -4.22 -14.93 -21.74
CA GLU A 67 -4.81 -13.78 -22.42
C GLU A 67 -4.96 -12.59 -21.44
N PRO A 68 -4.89 -11.34 -21.90
CA PRO A 68 -5.02 -10.17 -21.04
C PRO A 68 -6.30 -10.18 -20.20
N ILE A 69 -7.41 -10.70 -20.74
CA ILE A 69 -8.68 -10.82 -20.03
C ILE A 69 -8.58 -11.79 -18.84
N GLU A 70 -7.86 -12.91 -19.01
CA GLU A 70 -7.67 -13.93 -17.98
C GLU A 70 -6.76 -13.42 -16.85
N VAL A 71 -5.77 -12.58 -17.18
CA VAL A 71 -4.91 -11.91 -16.19
C VAL A 71 -5.71 -10.93 -15.35
N VAL A 72 -6.59 -10.15 -15.99
CA VAL A 72 -7.46 -9.21 -15.28
C VAL A 72 -8.42 -9.96 -14.35
N ASP A 73 -9.04 -11.04 -14.83
CA ASP A 73 -9.93 -11.86 -14.00
C ASP A 73 -9.18 -12.48 -12.80
N LEU A 74 -7.96 -12.98 -13.02
CA LEU A 74 -7.10 -13.49 -11.94
C LEU A 74 -6.83 -12.43 -10.87
N LEU A 75 -6.38 -11.24 -11.28
CA LEU A 75 -6.08 -10.14 -10.35
C LEU A 75 -7.34 -9.70 -9.61
N ASN A 76 -8.47 -9.59 -10.30
CA ASN A 76 -9.72 -9.18 -9.70
C ASN A 76 -10.22 -10.20 -8.64
N ASP A 77 -10.18 -11.49 -8.96
CA ASP A 77 -10.56 -12.55 -8.02
C ASP A 77 -9.62 -12.57 -6.79
N LEU A 78 -8.32 -12.43 -7.02
CA LEU A 78 -7.32 -12.43 -5.95
C LEU A 78 -7.44 -11.20 -5.05
N TYR A 79 -7.60 -10.00 -5.62
CA TYR A 79 -7.77 -8.79 -4.82
C TYR A 79 -9.13 -8.71 -4.14
N THR A 80 -10.19 -9.29 -4.72
CA THR A 80 -11.47 -9.43 -4.02
C THR A 80 -11.32 -10.30 -2.77
N LEU A 81 -10.54 -11.37 -2.86
CA LEU A 81 -10.21 -12.21 -1.70
C LEU A 81 -9.45 -11.42 -0.63
N PHE A 82 -8.44 -10.63 -1.01
CA PHE A 82 -7.70 -9.83 -0.03
C PHE A 82 -8.54 -8.72 0.57
N ASP A 83 -9.34 -8.03 -0.25
CA ASP A 83 -10.23 -6.96 0.17
C ASP A 83 -11.26 -7.47 1.20
N ALA A 84 -11.72 -8.72 1.05
CA ALA A 84 -12.57 -9.38 2.05
C ALA A 84 -11.84 -9.64 3.38
N ILE A 85 -10.57 -10.06 3.33
CA ILE A 85 -9.76 -10.34 4.51
C ILE A 85 -9.43 -9.05 5.26
N ILE A 86 -8.94 -8.02 4.56
CA ILE A 86 -8.59 -6.73 5.22
C ILE A 86 -9.79 -6.05 5.85
N GLY A 87 -11.01 -6.33 5.36
CA GLY A 87 -12.25 -5.81 5.97
C GLY A 87 -12.47 -6.26 7.42
N ALA A 88 -11.79 -7.34 7.85
CA ALA A 88 -11.86 -7.85 9.22
C ALA A 88 -10.74 -7.32 10.16
N HIS A 89 -9.75 -6.60 9.63
CA HIS A 89 -8.56 -6.14 10.37
C HIS A 89 -8.47 -4.62 10.42
N ASP A 90 -7.80 -4.05 11.43
CA ASP A 90 -7.57 -2.59 11.54
C ASP A 90 -6.38 -2.16 10.66
N VAL A 91 -6.63 -2.15 9.35
CA VAL A 91 -5.63 -1.88 8.31
C VAL A 91 -6.17 -0.94 7.23
N TYR A 92 -5.25 -0.29 6.52
CA TYR A 92 -5.54 0.66 5.45
C TYR A 92 -4.86 0.22 4.14
N LYS A 93 -5.66 0.04 3.09
CA LYS A 93 -5.17 -0.28 1.75
C LYS A 93 -4.53 0.96 1.11
N VAL A 94 -3.27 0.84 0.73
CA VAL A 94 -2.51 1.92 0.08
C VAL A 94 -2.64 1.77 -1.43
N GLU A 95 -2.96 2.85 -2.12
CA GLU A 95 -2.99 2.84 -3.58
C GLU A 95 -1.56 2.76 -4.15
N THR A 96 -1.28 1.69 -4.89
CA THR A 96 0.01 1.41 -5.52
C THR A 96 -0.09 1.43 -7.04
N ILE A 97 1.08 1.42 -7.69
CA ILE A 97 1.21 1.26 -9.13
C ILE A 97 1.61 -0.20 -9.40
N GLY A 98 0.85 -0.90 -10.24
CA GLY A 98 1.17 -2.27 -10.66
C GLY A 98 0.35 -3.34 -9.96
N ASP A 99 0.93 -4.52 -9.82
CA ASP A 99 0.38 -5.75 -9.23
C ASP A 99 0.74 -5.92 -7.73
N ALA A 100 1.60 -5.05 -7.21
CA ALA A 100 1.95 -5.05 -5.79
C ALA A 100 0.76 -4.63 -4.93
N TYR A 101 0.41 -5.46 -3.95
CA TYR A 101 -0.64 -5.17 -2.98
C TYR A 101 -0.01 -4.63 -1.69
N MET A 102 -0.31 -3.38 -1.36
CA MET A 102 0.27 -2.69 -0.20
C MET A 102 -0.81 -2.32 0.82
N VAL A 103 -0.55 -2.65 2.07
CA VAL A 103 -1.43 -2.36 3.19
C VAL A 103 -0.60 -1.82 4.36
N ALA A 104 -1.18 -0.93 5.15
CA ALA A 104 -0.53 -0.33 6.30
C ALA A 104 -1.44 -0.39 7.53
N SER A 105 -0.86 -0.54 8.71
CA SER A 105 -1.55 -0.35 9.98
C SER A 105 -0.82 0.67 10.85
N GLY A 106 -1.56 1.30 11.77
CA GLY A 106 -1.09 2.46 12.53
C GLY A 106 -1.31 3.80 11.80
N LEU A 107 -1.90 3.75 10.59
CA LEU A 107 -2.29 4.89 9.78
C LEU A 107 -3.57 4.58 8.99
N PRO A 108 -4.37 5.59 8.58
CA PRO A 108 -4.27 7.00 8.97
C PRO A 108 -4.66 7.22 10.44
N LYS A 109 -5.29 6.24 11.08
CA LYS A 109 -5.57 6.25 12.52
C LYS A 109 -4.50 5.46 13.25
N ARG A 110 -3.90 6.09 14.27
CA ARG A 110 -2.92 5.43 15.14
C ARG A 110 -3.64 4.42 16.04
N ASN A 111 -3.12 3.21 16.10
CA ASN A 111 -3.67 2.13 16.93
C ASN A 111 -2.69 1.64 18.02
N GLY A 112 -1.64 2.41 18.30
CA GLY A 112 -0.58 2.05 19.26
C GLY A 112 0.13 0.78 18.81
N ASN A 113 0.63 -0.04 19.73
CA ASN A 113 1.42 -1.25 19.40
C ASN A 113 0.62 -2.39 18.72
N ARG A 114 -0.65 -2.16 18.36
CA ARG A 114 -1.47 -3.16 17.66
C ARG A 114 -1.12 -3.29 16.18
N HIS A 115 -0.56 -2.25 15.55
CA HIS A 115 -0.30 -2.24 14.10
C HIS A 115 0.42 -3.49 13.59
N ALA A 116 1.45 -3.96 14.30
CA ALA A 116 2.23 -5.12 13.90
C ALA A 116 1.43 -6.42 14.03
N GLY A 117 0.61 -6.54 15.08
CA GLY A 117 -0.26 -7.69 15.29
C GLY A 117 -1.36 -7.79 14.24
N GLU A 118 -2.01 -6.67 13.91
CA GLU A 118 -3.04 -6.61 12.86
C GLU A 118 -2.48 -7.05 11.51
N ILE A 119 -1.32 -6.51 11.11
CA ILE A 119 -0.68 -6.88 9.84
C ILE A 119 -0.20 -8.34 9.85
N ALA A 120 0.37 -8.83 10.95
CA ALA A 120 0.80 -10.22 11.04
C ALA A 120 -0.38 -11.20 10.93
N ASN A 121 -1.48 -10.94 11.64
CA ASN A 121 -2.69 -11.76 11.58
C ASN A 121 -3.31 -11.73 10.18
N MET A 122 -3.48 -10.54 9.60
CA MET A 122 -3.94 -10.36 8.22
C MET A 122 -3.06 -11.16 7.22
N SER A 123 -1.74 -11.13 7.40
CA SER A 123 -0.82 -11.86 6.52
C SER A 123 -1.03 -13.38 6.58
N LEU A 124 -1.26 -13.92 7.78
CA LEU A 124 -1.55 -15.34 7.97
C LEU A 124 -2.89 -15.73 7.35
N ASP A 125 -3.92 -14.90 7.49
CA ASP A 125 -5.24 -15.13 6.89
C ASP A 125 -5.17 -15.11 5.35
N ILE A 126 -4.39 -14.18 4.77
CA ILE A 126 -4.13 -14.13 3.33
C ILE A 126 -3.43 -15.41 2.88
N LEU A 127 -2.35 -15.82 3.54
CA LEU A 127 -1.62 -17.04 3.18
C LEU A 127 -2.51 -18.29 3.23
N SER A 128 -3.34 -18.41 4.28
CA SER A 128 -4.28 -19.52 4.41
C SER A 128 -5.31 -19.54 3.28
N SER A 129 -5.84 -18.37 2.92
CA SER A 129 -6.88 -18.25 1.88
C SER A 129 -6.31 -18.52 0.48
N VAL A 130 -5.12 -17.98 0.19
CA VAL A 130 -4.40 -18.16 -1.08
C VAL A 130 -4.03 -19.63 -1.31
N GLY A 131 -3.73 -20.39 -0.25
CA GLY A 131 -3.46 -21.82 -0.37
C GLY A 131 -4.61 -22.64 -0.97
N THR A 132 -5.84 -22.13 -0.90
CA THR A 132 -7.03 -22.75 -1.50
C THR A 132 -7.48 -22.09 -2.81
N PHE A 133 -6.86 -20.97 -3.18
CA PHE A 133 -7.21 -20.22 -4.37
C PHE A 133 -6.73 -20.95 -5.64
N ARG A 134 -7.61 -21.04 -6.64
CA ARG A 134 -7.31 -21.65 -7.94
C ARG A 134 -7.63 -20.68 -9.06
N MET A 135 -6.71 -20.53 -10.01
CA MET A 135 -6.92 -19.73 -11.20
C MET A 135 -7.97 -20.41 -12.10
N ARG A 136 -8.92 -19.66 -12.65
CA ARG A 136 -9.99 -20.21 -13.51
C ARG A 136 -9.45 -20.82 -14.81
N HIS A 137 -8.48 -20.14 -15.42
CA HIS A 137 -7.88 -20.54 -16.70
C HIS A 137 -6.78 -21.61 -16.54
N MET A 138 -6.13 -21.69 -15.37
CA MET A 138 -5.08 -22.67 -15.06
C MET A 138 -5.22 -23.25 -13.64
N PRO A 139 -6.23 -24.12 -13.39
CA PRO A 139 -6.52 -24.63 -12.04
C PRO A 139 -5.44 -25.53 -11.44
N GLU A 140 -4.56 -26.10 -12.28
CA GLU A 140 -3.43 -26.95 -11.88
C GLU A 140 -2.20 -26.14 -11.46
N VAL A 141 -2.14 -24.84 -11.79
CA VAL A 141 -1.02 -23.97 -11.41
C VAL A 141 -1.35 -23.27 -10.10
N PRO A 142 -0.67 -23.60 -8.98
CA PRO A 142 -0.94 -22.95 -7.72
C PRO A 142 -0.48 -21.49 -7.73
N VAL A 143 -1.33 -20.58 -7.26
CA VAL A 143 -0.90 -19.20 -6.98
C VAL A 143 -0.02 -19.21 -5.74
N ARG A 144 1.15 -18.57 -5.84
CA ARG A 144 2.04 -18.35 -4.70
C ARG A 144 2.25 -16.87 -4.52
N ILE A 145 2.29 -16.44 -3.27
CA ILE A 145 2.46 -15.04 -2.90
C ILE A 145 3.64 -14.90 -1.99
N ARG A 146 4.39 -13.83 -2.23
CA ARG A 146 5.49 -13.41 -1.40
C ARG A 146 5.03 -12.24 -0.54
N ILE A 147 5.36 -12.26 0.74
CA ILE A 147 4.95 -11.24 1.70
C ILE A 147 6.20 -10.66 2.37
N GLY A 148 6.32 -9.34 2.34
CA GLY A 148 7.32 -8.58 3.08
C GLY A 148 6.66 -7.67 4.10
N LEU A 149 7.08 -7.78 5.35
CA LEU A 149 6.59 -6.97 6.46
C LEU A 149 7.72 -6.13 7.04
N HIS A 150 7.44 -4.88 7.36
CA HIS A 150 8.39 -4.07 8.12
C HIS A 150 7.68 -2.99 8.93
N SER A 151 8.19 -2.76 10.14
CA SER A 151 7.68 -1.72 11.04
C SER A 151 8.71 -0.61 11.19
N GLY A 152 8.25 0.63 11.21
CA GLY A 152 9.10 1.80 11.44
C GLY A 152 8.39 3.11 11.15
N PRO A 153 9.12 4.24 11.23
CA PRO A 153 8.55 5.55 11.01
C PRO A 153 8.26 5.83 9.52
N CYS A 154 7.16 6.51 9.24
CA CYS A 154 6.84 6.99 7.89
C CYS A 154 6.15 8.35 7.90
N VAL A 155 6.24 9.06 6.79
CA VAL A 155 5.42 10.26 6.52
C VAL A 155 4.29 9.87 5.58
N ALA A 156 3.06 10.23 5.91
CA ALA A 156 1.90 10.04 5.05
C ALA A 156 1.35 11.40 4.61
N GLY A 157 0.97 11.53 3.34
CA GLY A 157 0.44 12.79 2.81
C GLY A 157 -0.29 12.60 1.50
N VAL A 158 -1.05 13.62 1.11
CA VAL A 158 -1.75 13.62 -0.18
C VAL A 158 -0.87 14.28 -1.24
N VAL A 159 -0.68 13.60 -2.37
CA VAL A 159 0.08 14.11 -3.52
C VAL A 159 -0.83 14.21 -4.74
N GLY A 160 -0.72 15.32 -5.48
CA GLY A 160 -1.48 15.58 -6.70
C GLY A 160 -2.70 16.49 -6.46
N LEU A 161 -2.89 17.45 -7.37
CA LEU A 161 -4.01 18.41 -7.30
C LEU A 161 -5.26 17.90 -8.03
N THR A 162 -5.08 17.25 -9.18
CA THR A 162 -6.19 16.76 -10.03
C THR A 162 -6.64 15.35 -9.66
N MET A 163 -5.69 14.48 -9.28
CA MET A 163 -5.94 13.12 -8.80
C MET A 163 -5.18 12.93 -7.49
N PRO A 164 -5.75 13.35 -6.36
CA PRO A 164 -5.08 13.27 -5.07
C PRO A 164 -4.91 11.80 -4.65
N ARG A 165 -3.68 11.41 -4.34
CA ARG A 165 -3.33 10.07 -3.85
C ARG A 165 -2.75 10.18 -2.46
N TYR A 166 -3.20 9.31 -1.56
CA TYR A 166 -2.62 9.20 -0.24
C TYR A 166 -1.37 8.32 -0.33
N CYS A 167 -0.21 8.95 -0.21
CA CYS A 167 1.09 8.33 -0.40
C CYS A 167 1.86 8.23 0.91
N LEU A 168 2.66 7.17 1.03
CA LEU A 168 3.55 6.93 2.15
C LEU A 168 5.00 7.11 1.69
N PHE A 169 5.79 7.78 2.53
CA PHE A 169 7.18 8.11 2.28
C PHE A 169 8.05 7.75 3.49
N GLY A 170 9.28 7.36 3.22
CA GLY A 170 10.28 7.05 4.24
C GLY A 170 10.99 5.72 3.99
N ASP A 171 12.08 5.51 4.71
CA ASP A 171 12.92 4.31 4.56
C ASP A 171 12.18 3.02 4.93
N THR A 172 11.15 3.11 5.78
CA THR A 172 10.29 1.97 6.12
C THR A 172 9.56 1.42 4.90
N VAL A 173 9.12 2.28 3.97
CA VAL A 173 8.46 1.84 2.71
C VAL A 173 9.45 1.08 1.82
N ASN A 174 10.64 1.65 1.64
CA ASN A 174 11.71 1.04 0.84
C ASN A 174 12.18 -0.28 1.44
N THR A 175 12.29 -0.35 2.77
CA THR A 175 12.71 -1.56 3.49
C THR A 175 11.64 -2.65 3.42
N ALA A 176 10.36 -2.31 3.58
CA ALA A 176 9.25 -3.26 3.44
C ALA A 176 9.21 -3.87 2.02
N SER A 177 9.35 -3.03 0.98
CA SER A 177 9.44 -3.49 -0.42
C SER A 177 10.67 -4.36 -0.67
N ARG A 178 11.82 -4.07 -0.04
CA ARG A 178 12.99 -4.97 -0.10
C ARG A 178 12.74 -6.30 0.59
N MET A 179 12.06 -6.31 1.74
CA MET A 179 11.72 -7.54 2.45
C MET A 179 10.80 -8.44 1.63
N GLU A 180 9.89 -7.85 0.85
CA GLU A 180 9.08 -8.58 -0.12
C GLU A 180 10.00 -9.13 -1.22
N SER A 181 10.66 -8.27 -2.00
CA SER A 181 11.44 -8.70 -3.18
C SER A 181 12.57 -9.69 -2.87
N THR A 182 13.18 -9.62 -1.69
CA THR A 182 14.26 -10.52 -1.26
C THR A 182 13.81 -11.78 -0.53
N GLY A 183 12.50 -11.94 -0.29
CA GLY A 183 11.94 -13.19 0.25
C GLY A 183 12.27 -14.39 -0.64
N LEU A 184 12.75 -15.49 -0.04
CA LEU A 184 13.05 -16.76 -0.73
C LEU A 184 11.80 -17.61 -0.93
#